data_AF-A0A0Q7WHA2-F1
#
_entry.id   AF-A0A0Q7WHA2-F1
#
_cell.length_a   1.000
_cell.length_b   1.000
_cell.length_c   1.000
_cell.angle_alpha   90.00
_cell.angle_beta   90.00
_cell.angle_gamma   90.00
#
_symmetry.space_group_name_H-M   'P 1'
#
loop_
_entity.id
_entity.type
_entity.pdbx_description
1 polymer ?
#
loop_
_entity_poly.entity_id
_entity_poly.type
_entity_poly.pdbx_seq_one_letter_code
_entity_poly.pdbx_strand_id
1 'polypeptide(L)'
;MAGLYVSGPAGVLLASAGNNITLTAAQIINAGNGPSQLSAGNNLNLNTVSAGSSQSIVRNASNHMSQSASQDVGTQIRTNGALTLNATTSP
;
A
#
# COMPACT_ATOMS: atom_id res chain seq x y z
N MET A 1 5.38 -3.61 8.75
CA MET A 1 4.42 -3.50 7.64
C MET A 1 3.25 -4.41 7.98
N ALA A 2 2.01 -3.90 7.91
CA ALA A 2 0.81 -4.70 8.16
C ALA A 2 0.29 -5.28 6.84
N GLY A 3 -0.36 -6.45 6.89
CA GLY A 3 -0.91 -7.08 5.71
C GLY A 3 -2.15 -7.92 5.96
N LEU A 4 -2.93 -8.14 4.91
CA LEU A 4 -4.10 -9.00 4.88
C LEU A 4 -3.82 -10.17 3.94
N TYR A 5 -4.08 -11.39 4.41
CA TYR A 5 -3.84 -12.61 3.65
C TYR A 5 -5.07 -13.51 3.66
N VAL A 6 -5.56 -13.86 2.47
CA VAL A 6 -6.65 -14.81 2.25
C VAL A 6 -6.13 -15.98 1.43
N SER A 7 -6.52 -17.20 1.82
CA SER A 7 -6.08 -18.45 1.20
C SER A 7 -7.24 -19.43 1.00
N GLY A 8 -6.96 -20.52 0.29
CA GLY A 8 -7.95 -21.53 -0.10
C GLY A 8 -8.46 -21.29 -1.52
N PRO A 9 -8.79 -22.35 -2.30
CA PRO A 9 -9.09 -22.22 -3.73
C PRO A 9 -10.21 -21.23 -4.06
N ALA A 10 -11.22 -21.14 -3.19
CA ALA A 10 -12.36 -20.21 -3.33
C ALA A 10 -12.26 -18.97 -2.43
N GLY A 11 -11.05 -18.61 -1.96
CA GLY A 11 -10.84 -17.50 -1.03
C GLY A 11 -11.41 -16.17 -1.55
N VAL A 12 -12.20 -15.49 -0.71
CA VAL A 12 -12.81 -14.19 -1.01
C VAL A 12 -12.29 -13.16 -0.02
N LEU A 13 -11.88 -12.00 -0.52
CA LEU A 13 -11.49 -10.86 0.30
C LEU A 13 -12.55 -9.78 0.16
N LEU A 14 -13.20 -9.41 1.26
CA LEU A 14 -14.13 -8.27 1.31
C LEU A 14 -13.72 -7.31 2.42
N ALA A 15 -13.40 -6.08 2.06
CA ALA A 15 -13.14 -5.00 3.00
C ALA A 15 -14.06 -3.82 2.67
N SER A 16 -14.75 -3.28 3.67
CA SER A 16 -15.59 -2.10 3.48
C SER A 16 -15.43 -1.12 4.64
N ALA A 17 -15.49 0.18 4.32
CA ALA A 17 -15.52 1.24 5.30
C ALA A 17 -16.58 2.28 4.89
N GLY A 18 -17.39 2.72 5.85
CA GLY A 18 -18.44 3.71 5.59
C GLY A 18 -17.92 5.09 5.18
N ASN A 19 -16.66 5.41 5.47
CA ASN A 19 -16.03 6.67 5.07
C ASN A 19 -14.79 6.39 4.21
N ASN A 20 -13.61 6.26 4.82
CA ASN A 20 -12.37 6.07 4.07
C ASN A 20 -11.73 4.72 4.36
N ILE A 21 -11.14 4.11 3.33
CA ILE A 21 -10.13 3.06 3.49
C ILE A 21 -8.77 3.74 3.30
N THR A 22 -7.82 3.53 4.22
CA THR A 22 -6.44 4.01 4.07
C THR A 22 -5.46 2.86 4.26
N LEU A 23 -4.63 2.62 3.25
CA LEU A 23 -3.60 1.59 3.23
C LEU A 23 -2.26 2.28 3.02
N THR A 24 -1.31 2.12 3.94
CA THR A 24 0.00 2.78 3.88
C THR A 24 1.09 1.72 3.92
N ALA A 25 1.83 1.57 2.81
CA ALA A 25 2.80 0.49 2.62
C ALA A 25 2.27 -0.89 3.02
N ALA A 26 0.98 -1.12 2.75
CA ALA A 26 0.29 -2.35 3.14
C ALA A 26 0.50 -3.44 2.10
N GLN A 27 0.51 -4.71 2.53
CA GLN A 27 0.49 -5.85 1.62
C GLN A 27 -0.84 -6.59 1.74
N ILE A 28 -1.63 -6.61 0.68
CA ILE A 28 -2.90 -7.34 0.62
C ILE A 28 -2.78 -8.45 -0.40
N ILE A 29 -3.02 -9.68 0.04
CA ILE A 29 -2.86 -10.87 -0.78
C ILE A 29 -4.10 -11.75 -0.66
N ASN A 30 -4.76 -12.03 -1.79
CA ASN A 30 -5.73 -13.11 -1.90
C ASN A 30 -5.16 -14.19 -2.83
N ALA A 31 -4.70 -15.30 -2.25
CA ALA A 31 -4.17 -16.44 -2.99
C ALA A 31 -5.27 -17.36 -3.54
N GLY A 32 -6.53 -17.16 -3.14
CA GLY A 32 -7.69 -17.86 -3.70
C GLY A 32 -8.16 -17.26 -5.02
N ASN A 33 -8.95 -18.03 -5.77
CA ASN A 33 -9.51 -17.61 -7.06
C ASN A 33 -10.84 -16.83 -6.92
N GLY A 34 -11.37 -16.69 -5.70
CA GLY A 34 -12.54 -15.86 -5.42
C GLY A 34 -12.22 -14.36 -5.52
N PRO A 35 -13.25 -13.50 -5.61
CA PRO A 35 -13.05 -12.06 -5.81
C PRO A 35 -12.42 -11.38 -4.59
N SER A 36 -11.80 -10.23 -4.85
CA SER A 36 -11.30 -9.30 -3.86
C SER A 36 -11.99 -7.94 -4.05
N GLN A 37 -12.67 -7.43 -3.03
CA GLN A 37 -13.38 -6.15 -3.10
C GLN A 37 -13.01 -5.26 -1.91
N LEU A 38 -12.57 -4.04 -2.20
CA LEU A 38 -12.36 -2.97 -1.22
C LEU A 38 -13.33 -1.84 -1.56
N SER A 39 -14.21 -1.48 -0.61
CA SER A 39 -15.25 -0.48 -0.82
C SER A 39 -15.21 0.60 0.26
N ALA A 40 -14.93 1.83 -0.12
CA ALA A 40 -15.02 3.00 0.75
C ALA A 40 -16.25 3.85 0.40
N GLY A 41 -16.92 4.40 1.41
CA GLY A 41 -18.02 5.34 1.25
C GLY A 41 -17.61 6.78 0.90
N ASN A 42 -16.30 7.03 0.78
CA ASN A 42 -15.75 8.30 0.32
C ASN A 42 -14.44 8.08 -0.43
N ASN A 43 -13.31 7.87 0.27
CA ASN A 43 -12.00 7.73 -0.37
C ASN A 43 -11.32 6.38 -0.09
N LEU A 44 -10.58 5.92 -1.08
CA LEU A 44 -9.66 4.79 -0.97
C LEU A 44 -8.23 5.31 -1.17
N ASN A 45 -7.50 5.47 -0.06
CA ASN A 45 -6.15 6.05 -0.04
C ASN A 45 -5.09 4.93 -0.03
N LEU A 46 -4.28 4.84 -1.09
CA LEU A 46 -3.18 3.87 -1.23
C LEU A 46 -1.82 4.60 -1.14
N ASN A 47 -1.31 4.71 0.07
CA ASN A 47 -0.15 5.54 0.39
C ASN A 47 1.18 4.77 0.37
N THR A 48 2.27 5.53 0.27
CA THR A 48 3.65 5.07 0.42
C THR A 48 4.21 5.43 1.80
N VAL A 49 5.29 4.75 2.21
CA VAL A 49 6.21 5.24 3.24
C VAL A 49 7.54 5.58 2.57
N SER A 50 8.10 6.75 2.87
CA SER A 50 9.39 7.17 2.33
C SER A 50 10.50 6.76 3.30
N ALA A 51 11.41 5.91 2.83
CA ALA A 51 12.62 5.51 3.54
C ALA A 51 13.80 6.32 3.00
N GLY A 52 14.10 7.44 3.67
CA GLY A 52 15.28 8.25 3.37
C GLY A 52 16.51 7.79 4.15
N SER A 53 17.62 7.49 3.48
CA SER A 53 18.95 7.51 4.10
C SER A 53 19.63 8.84 3.77
N SER A 54 19.82 9.67 4.79
CA SER A 54 20.70 10.84 4.68
C SER A 54 22.08 10.42 5.15
N GLN A 55 22.97 10.11 4.20
CA GLN A 55 24.35 9.81 4.52
C GLN A 55 25.16 11.11 4.44
N SER A 56 25.36 11.77 5.59
CA SER A 56 26.30 12.90 5.67
C SER A 56 27.73 12.35 5.71
N ILE A 57 28.35 12.20 4.54
CA ILE A 57 29.77 11.84 4.46
C ILE A 57 30.57 13.15 4.52
N VAL A 58 31.02 13.52 5.72
CA VAL A 58 31.99 14.60 5.89
C VAL A 58 33.37 14.08 5.50
N ARG A 59 33.74 14.20 4.22
CA ARG A 59 35.13 14.07 3.76
C ARG A 59 35.75 15.47 3.76
N ASN A 60 36.44 15.78 4.85
CA ASN A 60 37.54 16.75 4.97
C ASN A 60 37.63 17.88 3.92
N ALA A 61 37.43 19.11 4.42
CA ALA A 61 37.86 20.43 3.94
C ALA A 61 37.56 20.93 2.51
N SER A 62 37.03 20.15 1.54
CA SER A 62 36.70 20.76 0.22
C SER A 62 35.55 20.15 -0.58
N ASN A 63 34.78 19.19 -0.05
CA ASN A 63 33.57 18.74 -0.74
C ASN A 63 32.52 18.19 0.22
N HIS A 64 31.49 18.99 0.49
CA HIS A 64 30.28 18.54 1.16
C HIS A 64 29.36 17.86 0.14
N MET A 65 29.61 16.58 -0.18
CA MET A 65 28.62 15.80 -0.91
C MET A 65 27.60 15.23 0.08
N SER A 66 26.44 15.90 0.19
CA SER A 66 25.26 15.29 0.79
C SER A 66 24.63 14.35 -0.23
N GLN A 67 24.71 13.04 -0.02
CA GLN A 67 23.95 12.06 -0.79
C GLN A 67 22.70 11.69 0.03
N SER A 68 21.58 12.30 -0.33
CA SER A 68 20.26 11.89 0.12
C SER A 68 19.71 10.86 -0.87
N ALA A 69 19.56 9.61 -0.46
CA ALA A 69 18.81 8.61 -1.21
C ALA A 69 17.48 8.38 -0.48
N SER A 70 16.36 8.65 -1.15
CA SER A 70 15.02 8.31 -0.64
C SER A 70 14.41 7.21 -1.49
N GLN A 71 13.86 6.19 -0.85
CA GLN A 71 13.12 5.10 -1.49
C GLN A 71 11.70 5.06 -0.96
N ASP A 72 10.72 5.18 -1.85
CA ASP A 72 9.31 5.01 -1.49
C ASP A 72 8.91 3.53 -1.54
N VAL A 73 8.19 3.07 -0.51
CA VAL A 73 7.56 1.74 -0.44
C VAL A 73 6.04 1.92 -0.42
N GLY A 74 5.36 1.48 -1.49
CA GLY A 74 3.91 1.65 -1.66
C GLY A 74 3.06 0.48 -1.15
N THR A 75 1.74 0.71 -1.12
CA THR A 75 0.75 -0.36 -0.91
C THR A 75 0.71 -1.31 -2.12
N GLN A 76 0.68 -2.61 -1.85
CA GLN A 76 0.64 -3.67 -2.85
C GLN A 76 -0.58 -4.56 -2.65
N ILE A 77 -1.35 -4.77 -3.72
CA ILE A 77 -2.52 -5.66 -3.73
C ILE A 77 -2.30 -6.74 -4.79
N ARG A 78 -2.32 -8.00 -4.37
CA ARG A 78 -2.15 -9.16 -5.24
C ARG A 78 -3.31 -10.13 -5.04
N THR A 79 -4.04 -10.42 -6.10
CA THR A 79 -5.19 -11.34 -6.07
C THR A 79 -5.12 -12.25 -7.29
N ASN A 80 -5.51 -13.52 -7.12
CA ASN A 80 -5.67 -14.44 -8.24
C ASN A 80 -7.06 -14.31 -8.90
N GLY A 81 -8.09 -14.01 -8.11
CA GLY A 81 -9.42 -13.65 -8.60
C GLY A 81 -9.57 -12.16 -8.94
N ALA A 82 -10.74 -11.76 -9.43
CA ALA A 82 -11.01 -10.37 -9.82
C ALA A 82 -10.80 -9.37 -8.66
N LEU A 83 -10.23 -8.20 -8.97
CA LEU A 83 -10.09 -7.09 -8.02
C LEU A 83 -11.11 -6.00 -8.33
N THR A 84 -11.86 -5.57 -7.31
CA THR A 84 -12.72 -4.40 -7.37
C THR A 84 -12.31 -3.40 -6.30
N LEU A 85 -12.01 -2.18 -6.73
CA LEU A 85 -11.71 -1.04 -5.87
C LEU A 85 -12.82 -0.02 -6.09
N ASN A 86 -13.59 0.25 -5.05
CA ASN A 86 -14.70 1.19 -5.12
C ASN A 86 -14.55 2.28 -4.06
N ALA A 87 -14.77 3.51 -4.48
CA ALA A 87 -14.82 4.69 -3.64
C ALA A 87 -15.96 5.54 -4.19
N THR A 88 -17.11 5.48 -3.53
CA THR A 88 -18.29 6.24 -3.95
C THR A 88 -18.50 7.37 -2.97
N THR A 89 -18.40 8.61 -3.42
CA THR A 89 -18.96 9.74 -2.66
C THR A 89 -20.48 9.59 -2.68
N SER A 90 -21.09 9.24 -1.54
CA SER A 90 -22.55 9.38 -1.42
C SER A 90 -22.92 10.86 -1.68
N PRO A 91 -23.89 11.14 -2.57
CA PRO A 91 -24.34 12.50 -2.86
C PRO A 91 -24.99 13.18 -1.66
#